data_AF-A0A6P6UDI1-F1
#
_entry.id   AF-A0A6P6UDI1-F1
#
_cell.length_a   1.000
_cell.length_b   1.000
_cell.length_c   1.000
_cell.angle_alpha   90.00
_cell.angle_beta   90.00
_cell.angle_gamma   90.00
#
_symmetry.space_group_name_H-M   'P 1'
#
loop_
_entity.id
_entity.type
_entity.pdbx_description
1 polymer ?
#
loop_
_entity_poly.entity_id
_entity_poly.type
_entity_poly.pdbx_seq_one_letter_code
_entity_poly.pdbx_strand_id
1 'polypeptide(L)'
;MDLSRNNFHGELPEGLSHLGRLKVLNLTINNLSGKVPSWLSSFQNLQYLSHANNSFTGVIPPAICNVSTLKSLSLSFNSLSGKLPIEIGNLQSLKKLSIEYNYLSGSVPSKIFNISSLEIISFLSNSLSGSLPADMCSPPRRIKWLNLSDNKLGGQIPSTWFHCSQLQMLSLSINQFIGTIPNEIGNLTALEELYLGVNNFRATIPEQFCNLHRLKQLWIEEASLTGSIPAQLFNISTLLVVVLNDNILSGNLPLSNRQRLPNLEVLSARGNKLHGVIPASISNASNLYYLNLARNKFSGPIADSLGDLRLLEHLNLGQNYFTCEPSILELSFISSLTKCKYLEFLGMNDNSFNGSIPKSIGNLSHSIEKIFASESELMGSIPDWFGYLSNLLLLSLYGNHLTGSVPYTFKSLQKLQALNLENNLLSGPPPHHFCDMSSLYIVTMGQNQISGAIPSCLGNVTSLGNAKLEGSNKFKFVSK
;
A
#
# COMPACT_ATOMS: atom_id res chain seq x y z
N MET A 1 -6.82 29.81 -25.53
CA MET A 1 -7.24 28.77 -26.49
C MET A 1 -7.16 27.46 -25.74
N ASP A 2 -8.31 26.86 -25.50
CA ASP A 2 -8.42 25.54 -24.88
C ASP A 2 -8.97 24.59 -25.94
N LEU A 3 -8.19 23.57 -26.28
CA LEU A 3 -8.48 22.51 -27.23
C LEU A 3 -8.36 21.13 -26.55
N SER A 4 -8.40 21.11 -25.20
CA SER A 4 -8.27 19.86 -24.45
C SER A 4 -9.45 18.92 -24.67
N ARG A 5 -9.21 17.62 -24.47
CA ARG A 5 -10.21 16.54 -24.57
C ARG A 5 -10.86 16.44 -25.95
N ASN A 6 -10.02 16.36 -26.97
CA ASN A 6 -10.43 16.14 -28.36
C ASN A 6 -9.65 14.97 -28.97
N ASN A 7 -9.85 14.71 -30.26
CA ASN A 7 -9.16 13.67 -31.03
C ASN A 7 -8.16 14.28 -32.03
N PHE A 8 -7.59 15.46 -31.75
CA PHE A 8 -6.59 16.07 -32.63
C PHE A 8 -5.36 15.16 -32.72
N HIS A 9 -4.81 15.01 -33.92
CA HIS A 9 -3.67 14.12 -34.20
C HIS A 9 -2.68 14.80 -35.14
N GLY A 10 -1.51 14.20 -35.30
CA GLY A 10 -0.41 14.77 -36.09
C GLY A 10 0.35 15.84 -35.32
N GLU A 11 1.24 16.54 -36.02
CA GLU A 11 2.08 17.58 -35.43
C GLU A 11 1.32 18.91 -35.28
N LEU A 12 1.80 19.76 -34.36
CA LEU A 12 1.26 21.09 -34.19
C LEU A 12 1.62 21.98 -35.39
N PRO A 13 0.63 22.63 -36.04
CA PRO A 13 0.89 23.46 -37.20
C PRO A 13 1.63 24.74 -36.83
N GLU A 14 2.70 25.05 -37.56
CA GLU A 14 3.55 26.23 -37.32
C GLU A 14 2.79 27.57 -37.38
N GLY A 15 1.67 27.62 -38.12
CA GLY A 15 0.79 28.79 -38.19
C GLY A 15 0.24 29.25 -36.83
N LEU A 16 0.21 28.38 -35.82
CA LEU A 16 -0.16 28.78 -34.46
C LEU A 16 0.80 29.81 -33.86
N SER A 17 2.06 29.87 -34.32
CA SER A 17 3.07 30.81 -33.85
C SER A 17 2.68 32.29 -34.00
N HIS A 18 1.73 32.61 -34.89
CA HIS A 18 1.21 33.96 -35.12
C HIS A 18 0.27 34.45 -34.00
N LEU A 19 -0.18 33.58 -33.10
CA LEU A 19 -1.10 33.94 -32.00
C LEU A 19 -0.39 34.64 -30.83
N GLY A 20 0.39 35.69 -31.09
CA GLY A 20 1.27 36.34 -30.10
C GLY A 20 0.58 36.98 -28.88
N ARG A 21 -0.76 37.08 -28.87
CA ARG A 21 -1.56 37.57 -27.73
C ARG A 21 -2.05 36.46 -26.80
N LEU A 22 -1.74 35.20 -27.11
CA LEU A 22 -2.27 34.06 -26.39
C LEU A 22 -1.70 34.01 -24.96
N LYS A 23 -2.60 33.88 -23.97
CA LYS A 23 -2.25 33.72 -22.56
C LYS A 23 -2.36 32.28 -22.06
N VAL A 24 -3.18 31.48 -22.74
CA VAL A 24 -3.48 30.09 -22.37
C VAL A 24 -3.49 29.25 -23.63
N LEU A 25 -2.68 28.20 -23.65
CA LEU A 25 -2.74 27.13 -24.64
C LEU A 25 -2.88 25.80 -23.89
N ASN A 26 -4.05 25.18 -23.99
CA ASN A 26 -4.34 23.90 -23.39
C ASN A 26 -4.67 22.89 -24.48
N LEU A 27 -3.84 21.84 -24.61
CA LEU A 27 -3.97 20.77 -25.59
C LEU A 27 -4.18 19.40 -24.91
N THR A 28 -4.47 19.41 -23.61
CA THR A 28 -4.47 18.19 -22.81
C THR A 28 -5.46 17.14 -23.29
N ILE A 29 -5.11 15.85 -23.25
CA ILE A 29 -5.98 14.73 -23.69
C ILE A 29 -6.35 14.91 -25.17
N ASN A 30 -5.38 14.63 -26.03
CA ASN A 30 -5.51 14.53 -27.49
C ASN A 30 -4.60 13.40 -27.99
N ASN A 31 -4.50 13.25 -29.31
CA ASN A 31 -3.63 12.27 -29.96
C ASN A 31 -2.51 12.95 -30.78
N LEU A 32 -2.08 14.16 -30.36
CA LEU A 32 -1.06 14.95 -31.04
C LEU A 32 0.31 14.27 -30.94
N SER A 33 1.10 14.34 -32.00
CA SER A 33 2.39 13.67 -32.14
C SER A 33 3.49 14.63 -32.58
N GLY A 34 4.68 14.11 -32.83
CA GLY A 34 5.84 14.91 -33.24
C GLY A 34 6.57 15.54 -32.05
N LYS A 35 7.44 16.51 -32.32
CA LYS A 35 8.24 17.19 -31.29
C LYS A 35 7.45 18.34 -30.65
N VAL A 36 7.78 18.68 -29.40
CA VAL A 36 7.35 19.96 -28.82
C VAL A 36 8.00 21.10 -29.64
N PRO A 37 7.24 21.99 -30.27
CA PRO A 37 7.82 22.94 -31.21
C PRO A 37 8.59 24.08 -30.53
N SER A 38 9.74 24.46 -31.09
CA SER A 38 10.54 25.59 -30.59
C SER A 38 9.88 26.95 -30.80
N TRP A 39 8.99 27.06 -31.80
CA TRP A 39 8.23 28.29 -32.08
C TRP A 39 7.21 28.63 -30.98
N LEU A 40 6.95 27.75 -30.01
CA LEU A 40 6.19 28.09 -28.80
C LEU A 40 6.80 29.28 -28.04
N SER A 41 8.10 29.53 -28.24
CA SER A 41 8.80 30.72 -27.75
C SER A 41 8.26 32.05 -28.31
N SER A 42 7.49 32.05 -29.40
CA SER A 42 6.87 33.28 -29.94
C SER A 42 5.73 33.80 -29.06
N PHE A 43 5.17 32.98 -28.17
CA PHE A 43 4.06 33.36 -27.31
C PHE A 43 4.50 34.15 -26.07
N GLN A 44 4.97 35.38 -26.29
CA GLN A 44 5.53 36.28 -25.26
C GLN A 44 4.53 36.67 -24.14
N ASN A 45 3.24 36.39 -24.31
CA ASN A 45 2.19 36.66 -23.32
C ASN A 45 1.65 35.40 -22.62
N LEU A 46 2.20 34.23 -22.95
CA LEU A 46 1.67 32.94 -22.49
C LEU A 46 1.92 32.77 -20.99
N GLN A 47 0.87 32.40 -20.26
CA GLN A 47 0.90 32.17 -18.82
C GLN A 47 0.63 30.71 -18.47
N TYR A 48 -0.15 30.01 -19.29
CA TYR A 48 -0.47 28.61 -19.10
C TYR A 48 -0.23 27.84 -20.39
N LEU A 49 0.59 26.81 -20.29
CA LEU A 49 0.88 25.88 -21.38
C LEU A 49 0.71 24.45 -20.86
N SER A 50 -0.22 23.71 -21.46
CA SER A 50 -0.42 22.30 -21.16
C SER A 50 -0.51 21.47 -22.42
N HIS A 51 0.44 20.56 -22.60
CA HIS A 51 0.49 19.57 -23.68
C HIS A 51 0.29 18.15 -23.12
N ALA A 52 -0.21 18.03 -21.89
CA ALA A 52 -0.23 16.76 -21.19
C ALA A 52 -1.14 15.71 -21.84
N ASN A 53 -0.81 14.44 -21.72
CA ASN A 53 -1.60 13.31 -22.24
C ASN A 53 -1.80 13.42 -23.77
N ASN A 54 -0.69 13.28 -24.49
CA ASN A 54 -0.55 13.24 -25.94
C ASN A 54 0.57 12.24 -26.30
N SER A 55 1.02 12.24 -27.56
CA SER A 55 2.14 11.42 -28.06
C SER A 55 3.34 12.27 -28.50
N PHE A 56 3.63 13.38 -27.82
CA PHE A 56 4.82 14.19 -28.13
C PHE A 56 6.10 13.42 -27.83
N THR A 57 7.09 13.52 -28.71
CA THR A 57 8.39 12.81 -28.65
C THR A 57 9.57 13.79 -28.70
N GLY A 58 10.79 13.25 -28.60
CA GLY A 58 12.02 14.04 -28.72
C GLY A 58 12.35 14.79 -27.43
N VAL A 59 13.18 15.84 -27.53
CA VAL A 59 13.63 16.64 -26.38
C VAL A 59 12.71 17.82 -26.11
N ILE A 60 12.68 18.29 -24.86
CA ILE A 60 12.05 19.58 -24.53
C ILE A 60 12.92 20.70 -25.13
N PRO A 61 12.39 21.52 -26.06
CA PRO A 61 13.18 22.55 -26.72
C PRO A 61 13.57 23.65 -25.71
N PRO A 62 14.86 24.01 -25.54
CA PRO A 62 15.26 25.08 -24.63
C PRO A 62 14.55 26.41 -24.87
N ALA A 63 14.16 26.69 -26.13
CA ALA A 63 13.43 27.90 -26.53
C ALA A 63 12.13 28.14 -25.74
N ILE A 64 11.43 27.08 -25.28
CA ILE A 64 10.22 27.22 -24.45
C ILE A 64 10.50 27.99 -23.15
N CYS A 65 11.75 27.97 -22.68
CA CYS A 65 12.20 28.62 -21.46
C CYS A 65 12.40 30.14 -21.63
N ASN A 66 12.26 30.68 -22.84
CA ASN A 66 12.30 32.12 -23.12
C ASN A 66 10.96 32.81 -22.87
N VAL A 67 9.90 32.06 -22.58
CA VAL A 67 8.56 32.61 -22.31
C VAL A 67 8.46 33.01 -20.83
N SER A 68 9.06 34.14 -20.47
CA SER A 68 9.21 34.60 -19.08
C SER A 68 7.88 34.87 -18.35
N THR A 69 6.78 35.02 -19.09
CA THR A 69 5.41 35.19 -18.53
C THR A 69 4.77 33.89 -18.05
N LEU A 70 5.38 32.74 -18.34
CA LEU A 70 4.80 31.44 -18.07
C LEU A 70 4.69 31.17 -16.57
N LYS A 71 3.48 30.85 -16.11
CA LYS A 71 3.15 30.55 -14.71
C LYS A 71 2.91 29.06 -14.48
N SER A 72 2.48 28.34 -15.51
CA SER A 72 2.24 26.90 -15.45
C SER A 72 2.70 26.24 -16.73
N LEU A 73 3.56 25.22 -16.60
CA LEU A 73 4.03 24.36 -17.68
C LEU A 73 3.69 22.92 -17.34
N SER A 74 2.90 22.26 -18.19
CA SER A 74 2.63 20.83 -18.09
C SER A 74 2.92 20.12 -19.40
N LEU A 75 3.84 19.16 -19.36
CA LEU A 75 4.22 18.29 -20.47
C LEU A 75 4.04 16.80 -20.14
N SER A 76 3.31 16.50 -19.07
CA SER A 76 3.16 15.16 -18.49
C SER A 76 2.47 14.16 -19.42
N PHE A 77 2.69 12.86 -19.22
CA PHE A 77 2.05 11.79 -20.01
C PHE A 77 2.30 11.98 -21.51
N ASN A 78 3.57 11.92 -21.91
CA ASN A 78 4.02 11.97 -23.29
C ASN A 78 5.21 10.99 -23.45
N SER A 79 5.88 11.02 -24.59
CA SER A 79 7.08 10.23 -24.87
C SER A 79 8.33 11.11 -25.01
N LEU A 80 8.41 12.19 -24.22
CA LEU A 80 9.56 13.10 -24.22
C LEU A 80 10.78 12.40 -23.62
N SER A 81 11.95 12.71 -24.16
CA SER A 81 13.22 12.03 -23.88
C SER A 81 14.36 13.04 -23.72
N GLY A 82 15.53 12.55 -23.33
CA GLY A 82 16.72 13.38 -23.15
C GLY A 82 16.69 14.19 -21.85
N LYS A 83 17.55 15.21 -21.76
CA LYS A 83 17.75 15.97 -20.52
C LYS A 83 16.71 17.08 -20.35
N LEU A 84 16.40 17.41 -19.10
CA LEU A 84 15.75 18.67 -18.76
C LEU A 84 16.67 19.84 -19.17
N PRO A 85 16.18 20.82 -19.96
CA PRO A 85 16.99 21.96 -20.38
C PRO A 85 17.38 22.81 -19.17
N ILE A 86 18.64 23.25 -19.09
CA ILE A 86 19.13 24.07 -17.97
C ILE A 86 18.50 25.48 -17.97
N GLU A 87 18.06 25.92 -19.13
CA GLU A 87 17.36 27.19 -19.39
C GLU A 87 16.02 27.28 -18.68
N ILE A 88 15.45 26.16 -18.21
CA ILE A 88 14.18 26.16 -17.47
C ILE A 88 14.21 27.08 -16.26
N GLY A 89 15.40 27.28 -15.67
CA GLY A 89 15.63 28.26 -14.60
C GLY A 89 15.39 29.72 -15.00
N ASN A 90 15.21 30.03 -16.29
CA ASN A 90 14.89 31.38 -16.78
C ASN A 90 13.40 31.73 -16.60
N LEU A 91 12.53 30.74 -16.34
CA LEU A 91 11.09 30.93 -16.18
C LEU A 91 10.74 31.49 -14.79
N GLN A 92 11.16 32.72 -14.51
CA GLN A 92 11.07 33.34 -13.18
C GLN A 92 9.63 33.55 -12.66
N SER A 93 8.62 33.51 -13.54
CA SER A 93 7.20 33.59 -13.18
C SER A 93 6.54 32.22 -12.89
N LEU A 94 7.28 31.12 -13.07
CA LEU A 94 6.72 29.78 -13.06
C LEU A 94 6.36 29.32 -11.65
N LYS A 95 5.09 29.00 -11.45
CA LYS A 95 4.54 28.47 -10.19
C LYS A 95 4.38 26.95 -10.20
N LYS A 96 4.03 26.38 -11.35
CA LYS A 96 3.81 24.94 -11.52
C LYS A 96 4.62 24.40 -12.68
N LEU A 97 5.41 23.37 -12.40
CA LEU A 97 6.14 22.60 -13.38
C LEU A 97 5.81 21.12 -13.20
N SER A 98 5.16 20.52 -14.18
CA SER A 98 4.80 19.09 -14.16
C SER A 98 5.22 18.44 -15.48
N ILE A 99 6.12 17.48 -15.40
CA ILE A 99 6.63 16.70 -16.55
C ILE A 99 6.70 15.22 -16.14
N GLU A 100 5.57 14.70 -15.71
CA GLU A 100 5.42 13.34 -15.18
C GLU A 100 5.28 12.34 -16.33
N TYR A 101 5.57 11.06 -16.09
CA TYR A 101 5.33 9.98 -17.05
C TYR A 101 5.90 10.27 -18.44
N ASN A 102 7.22 10.39 -18.51
CA ASN A 102 8.01 10.59 -19.72
C ASN A 102 9.30 9.76 -19.63
N TYR A 103 10.19 9.89 -20.61
CA TYR A 103 11.48 9.20 -20.68
C TYR A 103 12.67 10.14 -20.45
N LEU A 104 12.49 11.20 -19.65
CA LEU A 104 13.56 12.16 -19.38
C LEU A 104 14.70 11.50 -18.60
N SER A 105 15.93 11.91 -18.86
CA SER A 105 17.15 11.34 -18.26
C SER A 105 18.17 12.40 -17.88
N GLY A 106 19.24 11.98 -17.20
CA GLY A 106 20.24 12.90 -16.66
C GLY A 106 19.81 13.57 -15.36
N SER A 107 20.60 14.52 -14.88
CA SER A 107 20.35 15.20 -13.61
C SER A 107 19.29 16.28 -13.69
N VAL A 108 18.61 16.52 -12.56
CA VAL A 108 17.75 17.68 -12.38
C VAL A 108 18.63 18.94 -12.35
N PRO A 109 18.46 19.89 -13.29
CA PRO A 109 19.25 21.11 -13.31
C PRO A 109 19.04 21.94 -12.04
N SER A 110 20.12 22.27 -11.32
CA SER A 110 20.05 23.06 -10.08
C SER A 110 19.40 24.43 -10.28
N LYS A 111 19.51 25.01 -11.48
CA LYS A 111 18.86 26.28 -11.84
C LYS A 111 17.33 26.27 -11.72
N ILE A 112 16.66 25.10 -11.75
CA ILE A 112 15.21 25.01 -11.49
C ILE A 112 14.87 25.62 -10.13
N PHE A 113 15.71 25.35 -9.13
CA PHE A 113 15.47 25.79 -7.77
C PHE A 113 15.69 27.29 -7.59
N ASN A 114 16.30 27.99 -8.56
CA ASN A 114 16.42 29.46 -8.52
C ASN A 114 15.11 30.19 -8.82
N ILE A 115 14.07 29.50 -9.31
CA ILE A 115 12.77 30.09 -9.59
C ILE A 115 12.03 30.35 -8.27
N SER A 116 12.08 31.59 -7.80
CA SER A 116 11.53 31.98 -6.49
C SER A 116 10.00 31.87 -6.38
N SER A 117 9.31 31.84 -7.51
CA SER A 117 7.85 31.72 -7.60
C SER A 117 7.34 30.28 -7.63
N LEU A 118 8.23 29.29 -7.70
CA LEU A 118 7.88 27.88 -7.90
C LEU A 118 7.25 27.29 -6.63
N GLU A 119 6.04 26.74 -6.78
CA GLU A 119 5.24 26.16 -5.70
C GLU A 119 5.08 24.64 -5.88
N ILE A 120 5.00 24.15 -7.13
CA ILE A 120 4.76 22.74 -7.46
C ILE A 120 5.78 22.28 -8.47
N ILE A 121 6.49 21.20 -8.12
CA ILE A 121 7.40 20.47 -9.01
C ILE A 121 6.97 19.00 -9.01
N SER A 122 6.78 18.43 -10.18
CA SER A 122 6.48 17.01 -10.31
C SER A 122 7.17 16.42 -11.54
N PHE A 123 8.09 15.49 -11.29
CA PHE A 123 8.85 14.73 -12.29
C PHE A 123 8.67 13.21 -12.13
N LEU A 124 7.55 12.81 -11.51
CA LEU A 124 7.17 11.42 -11.29
C LEU A 124 7.34 10.57 -12.56
N SER A 125 7.84 9.34 -12.42
CA SER A 125 7.95 8.35 -13.49
C SER A 125 8.75 8.88 -14.69
N ASN A 126 10.04 9.05 -14.48
CA ASN A 126 11.04 9.35 -15.51
C ASN A 126 12.30 8.49 -15.28
N SER A 127 13.38 8.77 -16.00
CA SER A 127 14.71 8.17 -15.81
C SER A 127 15.74 9.19 -15.32
N LEU A 128 15.32 10.20 -14.56
CA LEU A 128 16.22 11.21 -14.00
C LEU A 128 17.18 10.57 -13.00
N SER A 129 18.43 11.02 -12.98
CA SER A 129 19.51 10.36 -12.25
C SER A 129 20.45 11.35 -11.57
N GLY A 130 21.35 10.86 -10.71
CA GLY A 130 22.30 11.69 -9.98
C GLY A 130 21.71 12.25 -8.69
N SER A 131 22.50 13.08 -8.00
CA SER A 131 22.10 13.65 -6.72
C SER A 131 21.30 14.93 -6.87
N LEU A 132 20.49 15.20 -5.85
CA LEU A 132 19.76 16.45 -5.74
C LEU A 132 20.64 17.53 -5.08
N PRO A 133 20.56 18.79 -5.53
CA PRO A 133 21.41 19.86 -5.01
C PRO A 133 21.08 20.19 -3.54
N ALA A 134 22.13 20.30 -2.72
CA ALA A 134 21.99 20.60 -1.29
C ALA A 134 21.42 22.01 -1.05
N ASP A 135 21.71 22.95 -1.91
CA ASP A 135 21.28 24.34 -1.83
C ASP A 135 19.89 24.58 -2.45
N MET A 136 19.12 23.54 -2.82
CA MET A 136 17.81 23.75 -3.46
C MET A 136 16.83 24.57 -2.62
N CYS A 137 16.94 24.48 -1.29
CA CYS A 137 16.13 25.24 -0.35
C CYS A 137 16.87 26.47 0.22
N SER A 138 18.01 26.86 -0.35
CA SER A 138 18.81 28.02 0.10
C SER A 138 19.03 29.00 -1.06
N PRO A 139 18.45 30.22 -1.04
CA PRO A 139 17.57 30.78 -0.01
C PRO A 139 16.22 30.04 0.09
N PRO A 140 15.44 30.27 1.17
CA PRO A 140 14.14 29.63 1.37
C PRO A 140 13.23 29.75 0.14
N ARG A 141 12.65 28.61 -0.28
CA ARG A 141 11.79 28.52 -1.46
C ARG A 141 10.32 28.36 -1.07
N ARG A 142 9.43 28.71 -2.00
CA ARG A 142 7.96 28.60 -1.84
C ARG A 142 7.40 27.24 -2.27
N ILE A 143 8.26 26.23 -2.39
CA ILE A 143 7.87 24.89 -2.83
C ILE A 143 6.96 24.29 -1.76
N LYS A 144 5.76 23.91 -2.18
CA LYS A 144 4.75 23.23 -1.38
C LYS A 144 4.65 21.76 -1.73
N TRP A 145 4.89 21.42 -3.00
CA TRP A 145 4.73 20.07 -3.53
C TRP A 145 5.96 19.69 -4.34
N LEU A 146 6.69 18.68 -3.89
CA LEU A 146 7.86 18.14 -4.58
C LEU A 146 7.67 16.63 -4.77
N ASN A 147 7.33 16.23 -6.01
CA ASN A 147 7.23 14.82 -6.39
C ASN A 147 8.36 14.45 -7.36
N LEU A 148 9.29 13.63 -6.90
CA LEU A 148 10.42 13.12 -7.66
C LEU A 148 10.43 11.58 -7.71
N SER A 149 9.30 10.95 -7.38
CA SER A 149 9.20 9.50 -7.25
C SER A 149 9.35 8.78 -8.58
N ASP A 150 9.67 7.50 -8.52
CA ASP A 150 9.86 6.63 -9.69
C ASP A 150 10.86 7.20 -10.70
N ASN A 151 12.11 7.29 -10.24
CA ASN A 151 13.26 7.78 -11.00
C ASN A 151 14.53 6.98 -10.60
N LYS A 152 15.70 7.43 -11.06
CA LYS A 152 17.02 6.87 -10.72
C LYS A 152 17.86 7.86 -9.91
N LEU A 153 17.20 8.75 -9.15
CA LEU A 153 17.89 9.75 -8.32
C LEU A 153 18.57 9.05 -7.15
N GLY A 154 19.73 9.54 -6.74
CA GLY A 154 20.51 8.92 -5.67
C GLY A 154 21.28 9.92 -4.83
N GLY A 155 22.30 9.43 -4.13
CA GLY A 155 22.99 10.21 -3.11
C GLY A 155 22.19 10.30 -1.81
N GLN A 156 22.62 11.18 -0.90
CA GLN A 156 21.96 11.39 0.38
C GLN A 156 20.89 12.49 0.26
N ILE A 157 19.85 12.42 1.10
CA ILE A 157 18.94 13.55 1.29
C ILE A 157 19.71 14.66 2.02
N PRO A 158 19.88 15.86 1.43
CA PRO A 158 20.57 16.96 2.09
C PRO A 158 19.81 17.46 3.32
N SER A 159 20.51 17.63 4.45
CA SER A 159 19.92 18.16 5.67
C SER A 159 19.36 19.57 5.47
N THR A 160 19.98 20.40 4.64
CA THR A 160 19.59 21.78 4.31
C THR A 160 18.20 21.97 3.70
N TRP A 161 17.48 20.89 3.37
CA TRP A 161 16.12 20.97 2.82
C TRP A 161 15.08 21.52 3.80
N PHE A 162 15.35 21.54 5.10
CA PHE A 162 14.44 22.12 6.10
C PHE A 162 14.11 23.60 5.86
N HIS A 163 14.92 24.32 5.07
CA HIS A 163 14.62 25.70 4.68
C HIS A 163 13.41 25.84 3.74
N CYS A 164 12.95 24.76 3.10
CA CYS A 164 11.68 24.74 2.37
C CYS A 164 10.49 24.60 3.33
N SER A 165 10.34 25.56 4.24
CA SER A 165 9.37 25.51 5.35
C SER A 165 7.89 25.49 4.94
N GLN A 166 7.59 25.73 3.65
CA GLN A 166 6.24 25.65 3.09
C GLN A 166 5.91 24.27 2.49
N LEU A 167 6.83 23.32 2.53
CA LEU A 167 6.65 22.00 1.94
C LEU A 167 5.54 21.23 2.66
N GLN A 168 4.52 20.84 1.90
CA GLN A 168 3.34 20.09 2.35
C GLN A 168 3.41 18.63 1.89
N MET A 169 3.95 18.37 0.70
CA MET A 169 4.11 17.03 0.16
C MET A 169 5.54 16.85 -0.34
N LEU A 170 6.23 15.82 0.18
CA LEU A 170 7.51 15.35 -0.31
C LEU A 170 7.43 13.87 -0.69
N SER A 171 7.65 13.57 -1.98
CA SER A 171 7.69 12.20 -2.49
C SER A 171 9.02 11.95 -3.19
N LEU A 172 9.81 11.05 -2.62
CA LEU A 172 11.09 10.55 -3.13
C LEU A 172 11.06 9.03 -3.36
N SER A 173 9.89 8.41 -3.30
CA SER A 173 9.75 6.96 -3.36
C SER A 173 10.25 6.39 -4.68
N ILE A 174 10.68 5.13 -4.68
CA ILE A 174 11.13 4.41 -5.89
C ILE A 174 12.29 5.17 -6.54
N ASN A 175 13.41 5.25 -5.82
CA ASN A 175 14.65 5.88 -6.25
C ASN A 175 15.85 5.09 -5.71
N GLN A 176 17.05 5.67 -5.80
CA GLN A 176 18.32 5.09 -5.37
C GLN A 176 18.96 5.91 -4.24
N PHE A 177 18.15 6.59 -3.41
CA PHE A 177 18.68 7.36 -2.28
C PHE A 177 19.34 6.44 -1.25
N ILE A 178 20.45 6.91 -0.68
CA ILE A 178 21.27 6.19 0.29
C ILE A 178 21.56 7.03 1.54
N GLY A 179 22.09 6.39 2.58
CA GLY A 179 22.50 7.07 3.80
C GLY A 179 21.32 7.46 4.69
N THR A 180 21.57 8.34 5.66
CA THR A 180 20.57 8.65 6.68
C THR A 180 19.41 9.50 6.16
N ILE A 181 18.23 9.29 6.72
CA ILE A 181 17.13 10.26 6.68
C ILE A 181 17.50 11.39 7.67
N PRO A 182 17.72 12.65 7.22
CA PRO A 182 18.15 13.73 8.11
C PRO A 182 17.11 14.04 9.19
N ASN A 183 17.59 14.26 10.42
CA ASN A 183 16.73 14.63 11.56
C ASN A 183 16.04 15.98 11.31
N GLU A 184 16.66 16.85 10.52
CA GLU A 184 16.15 18.17 10.16
C GLU A 184 14.86 18.12 9.34
N ILE A 185 14.49 16.97 8.73
CA ILE A 185 13.17 16.79 8.12
C ILE A 185 12.07 17.09 9.15
N GLY A 186 12.29 16.80 10.44
CA GLY A 186 11.37 17.14 11.53
C GLY A 186 11.06 18.63 11.68
N ASN A 187 11.86 19.52 11.07
CA ASN A 187 11.60 20.97 11.08
C ASN A 187 10.64 21.43 9.97
N LEU A 188 10.24 20.56 9.04
CA LEU A 188 9.26 20.85 7.99
C LEU A 188 7.83 20.79 8.56
N THR A 189 7.50 21.69 9.48
CA THR A 189 6.23 21.65 10.24
C THR A 189 4.96 21.84 9.40
N ALA A 190 5.08 22.26 8.13
CA ALA A 190 4.00 22.32 7.17
C ALA A 190 3.70 20.97 6.47
N LEU A 191 4.58 19.96 6.63
CA LEU A 191 4.51 18.69 5.90
C LEU A 191 3.28 17.87 6.34
N GLU A 192 2.49 17.48 5.35
CA GLU A 192 1.28 16.67 5.48
C GLU A 192 1.51 15.25 4.95
N GLU A 193 2.36 15.08 3.95
CA GLU A 193 2.60 13.82 3.28
C GLU A 193 4.09 13.60 3.01
N LEU A 194 4.61 12.46 3.47
CA LEU A 194 6.01 12.06 3.31
C LEU A 194 6.09 10.63 2.76
N TYR A 195 6.62 10.51 1.55
CA TYR A 195 6.84 9.23 0.87
C TYR A 195 8.33 9.05 0.58
N LEU A 196 8.94 8.06 1.21
CA LEU A 196 10.37 7.74 1.11
C LEU A 196 10.61 6.27 0.74
N GLY A 197 9.56 5.49 0.49
CA GLY A 197 9.66 4.05 0.27
C GLY A 197 10.47 3.66 -0.97
N VAL A 198 10.88 2.40 -1.06
CA VAL A 198 11.63 1.80 -2.16
C VAL A 198 12.91 2.63 -2.45
N ASN A 199 13.80 2.65 -1.45
CA ASN A 199 15.10 3.33 -1.45
C ASN A 199 16.13 2.51 -0.64
N ASN A 200 17.37 2.96 -0.50
CA ASN A 200 18.44 2.22 0.20
C ASN A 200 19.07 3.04 1.34
N PHE A 201 18.26 3.65 2.21
CA PHE A 201 18.73 4.52 3.28
C PHE A 201 19.64 3.80 4.29
N ARG A 202 19.30 2.55 4.69
CA ARG A 202 20.03 1.83 5.75
C ARG A 202 20.18 2.66 7.03
N ALA A 203 19.06 3.26 7.46
CA ALA A 203 19.01 4.25 8.52
C ALA A 203 17.89 3.94 9.52
N THR A 204 17.83 4.68 10.63
CA THR A 204 16.69 4.65 11.55
C THR A 204 15.64 5.68 11.14
N ILE A 205 14.41 5.50 11.63
CA ILE A 205 13.38 6.56 11.54
C ILE A 205 13.76 7.68 12.54
N PRO A 206 13.91 8.94 12.12
CA PRO A 206 14.25 10.03 13.04
C PRO A 206 13.18 10.28 14.08
N GLU A 207 13.57 10.41 15.36
CA GLU A 207 12.62 10.75 16.44
C GLU A 207 12.01 12.14 16.24
N GLN A 208 12.72 13.04 15.56
CA GLN A 208 12.28 14.39 15.23
C GLN A 208 11.05 14.42 14.32
N PHE A 209 10.66 13.30 13.71
CA PHE A 209 9.40 13.21 12.96
C PHE A 209 8.19 13.55 13.83
N CYS A 210 8.27 13.38 15.17
CA CYS A 210 7.23 13.82 16.10
C CYS A 210 6.90 15.32 16.05
N ASN A 211 7.81 16.15 15.52
CA ASN A 211 7.59 17.60 15.36
C ASN A 211 6.75 17.94 14.11
N LEU A 212 6.48 16.95 13.25
CA LEU A 212 5.65 17.11 12.06
C LEU A 212 4.17 17.08 12.42
N HIS A 213 3.71 18.11 13.14
CA HIS A 213 2.36 18.16 13.72
C HIS A 213 1.21 18.18 12.69
N ARG A 214 1.51 18.33 11.40
CA ARG A 214 0.53 18.27 10.30
C ARG A 214 0.60 16.98 9.48
N LEU A 215 1.53 16.09 9.81
CA LEU A 215 1.76 14.87 9.05
C LEU A 215 0.56 13.95 9.14
N LYS A 216 -0.04 13.66 7.98
CA LYS A 216 -1.17 12.74 7.81
C LYS A 216 -0.72 11.40 7.30
N GLN A 217 0.24 11.39 6.37
CA GLN A 217 0.69 10.18 5.69
C GLN A 217 2.20 10.01 5.78
N LEU A 218 2.62 8.83 6.25
CA LEU A 218 4.01 8.41 6.28
C LEU A 218 4.17 7.05 5.60
N TRP A 219 4.90 7.03 4.49
CA TRP A 219 5.16 5.84 3.68
C TRP A 219 6.66 5.65 3.52
N ILE A 220 7.21 4.61 4.15
CA ILE A 220 8.62 4.25 4.07
C ILE A 220 8.79 2.74 3.94
N GLU A 221 8.06 2.13 3.01
CA GLU A 221 8.20 0.71 2.67
C GLU A 221 9.53 0.40 1.97
N GLU A 222 10.08 -0.81 2.12
CA GLU A 222 11.23 -1.31 1.34
C GLU A 222 12.44 -0.33 1.26
N ALA A 223 12.79 0.27 2.41
CA ALA A 223 13.80 1.33 2.50
C ALA A 223 15.07 0.90 3.26
N SER A 224 15.16 -0.39 3.60
CA SER A 224 16.20 -0.96 4.47
C SER A 224 16.31 -0.26 5.83
N LEU A 225 15.20 0.23 6.39
CA LEU A 225 15.21 0.88 7.70
C LEU A 225 15.58 -0.11 8.81
N THR A 226 16.31 0.38 9.81
CA THR A 226 16.81 -0.38 10.97
C THR A 226 16.40 0.30 12.27
N GLY A 227 16.78 -0.27 13.41
CA GLY A 227 16.44 0.27 14.73
C GLY A 227 14.97 0.02 15.08
N SER A 228 14.45 0.80 16.02
CA SER A 228 13.07 0.69 16.49
C SER A 228 12.19 1.79 15.91
N ILE A 229 10.87 1.58 15.94
CA ILE A 229 9.91 2.63 15.61
C ILE A 229 9.88 3.62 16.79
N PRO A 230 10.12 4.93 16.58
CA PRO A 230 10.06 5.91 17.67
C PRO A 230 8.65 6.02 18.27
N ALA A 231 8.52 5.91 19.60
CA ALA A 231 7.23 6.01 20.29
C ALA A 231 6.55 7.37 20.11
N GLN A 232 7.35 8.42 19.94
CA GLN A 232 6.92 9.80 19.77
C GLN A 232 6.26 10.04 18.41
N LEU A 233 6.51 9.16 17.41
CA LEU A 233 5.82 9.22 16.12
C LEU A 233 4.30 9.14 16.31
N PHE A 234 3.87 8.30 17.25
CA PHE A 234 2.46 8.08 17.60
C PHE A 234 1.87 9.18 18.51
N ASN A 235 2.63 10.24 18.82
CA ASN A 235 2.10 11.45 19.46
C ASN A 235 1.54 12.46 18.43
N ILE A 236 1.79 12.25 17.13
CA ILE A 236 1.29 13.14 16.08
C ILE A 236 -0.20 12.86 15.90
N SER A 237 -1.04 13.76 16.42
CA SER A 237 -2.50 13.58 16.43
C SER A 237 -3.13 13.62 15.03
N THR A 238 -2.44 14.15 14.03
CA THR A 238 -2.90 14.28 12.65
C THR A 238 -2.60 13.05 11.79
N LEU A 239 -1.81 12.09 12.28
CA LEU A 239 -1.46 10.88 11.51
C LEU A 239 -2.70 10.03 11.23
N LEU A 240 -2.90 9.74 9.95
CA LEU A 240 -3.93 8.85 9.42
C LEU A 240 -3.31 7.52 8.97
N VAL A 241 -2.15 7.60 8.30
CA VAL A 241 -1.54 6.45 7.62
C VAL A 241 -0.07 6.32 7.99
N VAL A 242 0.32 5.15 8.48
CA VAL A 242 1.71 4.75 8.72
C VAL A 242 1.99 3.42 8.03
N VAL A 243 2.84 3.44 7.00
CA VAL A 243 3.26 2.26 6.24
C VAL A 243 4.78 2.13 6.28
N LEU A 244 5.25 1.04 6.89
CA LEU A 244 6.67 0.74 7.16
C LEU A 244 7.06 -0.65 6.66
N ASN A 245 6.33 -1.16 5.67
CA ASN A 245 6.44 -2.55 5.21
C ASN A 245 7.84 -2.90 4.70
N ASP A 246 8.21 -4.17 4.83
CA ASP A 246 9.38 -4.78 4.19
C ASP A 246 10.70 -4.02 4.51
N ASN A 247 10.92 -3.74 5.79
CA ASN A 247 12.15 -3.15 6.33
C ASN A 247 12.85 -4.12 7.31
N ILE A 248 13.84 -3.62 8.04
CA ILE A 248 14.62 -4.37 9.04
C ILE A 248 14.36 -3.78 10.44
N LEU A 249 13.18 -3.18 10.66
CA LEU A 249 12.80 -2.59 11.94
C LEU A 249 12.69 -3.68 13.02
N SER A 250 13.07 -3.34 14.25
CA SER A 250 13.21 -4.25 15.38
C SER A 250 12.67 -3.62 16.67
N GLY A 251 12.70 -4.35 17.78
CA GLY A 251 12.04 -3.91 19.01
C GLY A 251 10.54 -4.18 18.99
N ASN A 252 9.85 -3.64 19.99
CA ASN A 252 8.41 -3.80 20.16
C ASN A 252 7.64 -2.72 19.39
N LEU A 253 6.35 -2.96 19.14
CA LEU A 253 5.45 -1.91 18.67
C LEU A 253 5.31 -0.83 19.79
N PRO A 254 5.67 0.44 19.55
CA PRO A 254 5.93 1.41 20.62
C PRO A 254 4.65 2.14 21.07
N LEU A 255 3.62 1.37 21.44
CA LEU A 255 2.33 1.89 21.89
C LEU A 255 2.20 1.74 23.40
N SER A 256 2.07 2.86 24.12
CA SER A 256 1.81 2.90 25.56
C SER A 256 0.40 3.43 25.83
N ASN A 257 -0.07 3.28 27.07
CA ASN A 257 -1.39 3.76 27.49
C ASN A 257 -1.54 5.30 27.42
N ARG A 258 -0.45 6.05 27.19
CA ARG A 258 -0.46 7.51 27.11
C ARG A 258 -0.76 8.03 25.69
N GLN A 259 -0.55 7.23 24.64
CA GLN A 259 -0.85 7.64 23.27
C GLN A 259 -2.33 7.38 22.94
N ARG A 260 -2.99 8.40 22.38
CA ARG A 260 -4.43 8.35 22.05
C ARG A 260 -4.76 8.11 20.59
N LEU A 261 -3.77 7.99 19.68
CA LEU A 261 -3.92 7.63 18.25
C LEU A 261 -5.26 8.02 17.60
N PRO A 262 -5.77 9.25 17.79
CA PRO A 262 -7.21 9.49 17.68
C PRO A 262 -7.73 9.39 16.23
N ASN A 263 -6.82 9.55 15.25
CA ASN A 263 -7.16 9.58 13.84
C ASN A 263 -6.44 8.49 13.03
N LEU A 264 -5.70 7.58 13.67
CA LEU A 264 -4.96 6.57 12.92
C LEU A 264 -5.93 5.58 12.28
N GLU A 265 -5.87 5.46 10.96
CA GLU A 265 -6.76 4.68 10.11
C GLU A 265 -6.06 3.43 9.55
N VAL A 266 -4.78 3.59 9.17
CA VAL A 266 -3.97 2.54 8.56
C VAL A 266 -2.64 2.41 9.30
N LEU A 267 -2.36 1.20 9.80
CA LEU A 267 -1.08 0.82 10.36
C LEU A 267 -0.58 -0.46 9.70
N SER A 268 0.51 -0.34 8.95
CA SER A 268 1.13 -1.47 8.26
C SER A 268 2.63 -1.50 8.55
N ALA A 269 3.11 -2.57 9.18
CA ALA A 269 4.51 -2.82 9.45
C ALA A 269 4.92 -4.25 9.05
N ARG A 270 4.28 -4.78 8.01
CA ARG A 270 4.50 -6.12 7.49
C ARG A 270 5.97 -6.33 7.13
N GLY A 271 6.51 -7.53 7.30
CA GLY A 271 7.84 -7.86 6.75
C GLY A 271 8.97 -7.15 7.47
N ASN A 272 8.97 -7.17 8.80
CA ASN A 272 10.01 -6.57 9.64
C ASN A 272 10.56 -7.60 10.65
N LYS A 273 11.38 -7.15 11.60
CA LYS A 273 11.89 -7.94 12.74
C LYS A 273 11.26 -7.47 14.07
N LEU A 274 10.07 -6.88 14.03
CA LEU A 274 9.35 -6.45 15.23
C LEU A 274 8.98 -7.66 16.08
N HIS A 275 9.10 -7.55 17.40
CA HIS A 275 8.90 -8.67 18.31
C HIS A 275 8.12 -8.26 19.56
N GLY A 276 7.98 -9.20 20.50
CA GLY A 276 7.18 -9.02 21.72
C GLY A 276 5.69 -9.18 21.45
N VAL A 277 4.86 -8.79 22.41
CA VAL A 277 3.39 -8.83 22.30
C VAL A 277 2.85 -7.62 21.54
N ILE A 278 1.68 -7.76 20.92
CA ILE A 278 0.92 -6.59 20.44
C ILE A 278 0.40 -5.84 21.68
N PRO A 279 0.76 -4.57 21.90
CA PRO A 279 0.27 -3.82 23.06
C PRO A 279 -1.25 -3.66 23.02
N ALA A 280 -1.93 -3.91 24.14
CA ALA A 280 -3.37 -3.73 24.26
C ALA A 280 -3.83 -2.31 23.90
N SER A 281 -2.96 -1.30 24.11
CA SER A 281 -3.16 0.11 23.76
C SER A 281 -3.37 0.36 22.26
N ILE A 282 -3.12 -0.61 21.36
CA ILE A 282 -3.47 -0.49 19.94
C ILE A 282 -4.98 -0.26 19.76
N SER A 283 -5.80 -0.76 20.68
CA SER A 283 -7.25 -0.54 20.68
C SER A 283 -7.66 0.91 20.89
N ASN A 284 -6.73 1.78 21.32
CA ASN A 284 -7.00 3.22 21.43
C ASN A 284 -7.11 3.91 20.05
N ALA A 285 -6.61 3.29 18.98
CA ALA A 285 -6.79 3.78 17.61
C ALA A 285 -8.20 3.43 17.09
N SER A 286 -9.23 4.11 17.60
CA SER A 286 -10.63 3.77 17.33
C SER A 286 -11.04 3.86 15.85
N ASN A 287 -10.29 4.61 15.05
CA ASN A 287 -10.53 4.78 13.61
C ASN A 287 -9.79 3.75 12.74
N LEU A 288 -9.01 2.85 13.35
CA LEU A 288 -8.16 1.91 12.60
C LEU A 288 -9.03 0.90 11.87
N TYR A 289 -9.00 0.97 10.53
CA TYR A 289 -9.70 0.01 9.67
C TYR A 289 -8.74 -1.01 9.03
N TYR A 290 -7.46 -0.67 8.90
CA TYR A 290 -6.44 -1.56 8.33
C TYR A 290 -5.25 -1.76 9.28
N LEU A 291 -5.06 -3.00 9.72
CA LEU A 291 -3.92 -3.43 10.53
C LEU A 291 -3.19 -4.61 9.87
N ASN A 292 -1.92 -4.40 9.51
CA ASN A 292 -1.09 -5.45 8.93
C ASN A 292 0.28 -5.53 9.63
N LEU A 293 0.44 -6.59 10.43
CA LEU A 293 1.65 -6.90 11.21
C LEU A 293 2.28 -8.22 10.77
N ALA A 294 1.85 -8.76 9.62
CA ALA A 294 2.31 -10.06 9.14
C ALA A 294 3.82 -10.10 8.87
N ARG A 295 4.43 -11.28 8.85
CA ARG A 295 5.87 -11.47 8.57
C ARG A 295 6.74 -10.67 9.54
N ASN A 296 6.56 -10.91 10.82
CA ASN A 296 7.34 -10.31 11.91
C ASN A 296 7.78 -11.41 12.90
N LYS A 297 8.23 -11.00 14.08
CA LYS A 297 8.61 -11.88 15.19
C LYS A 297 7.75 -11.64 16.43
N PHE A 298 6.52 -11.16 16.27
CA PHE A 298 5.61 -10.97 17.40
C PHE A 298 5.31 -12.32 18.05
N SER A 299 5.17 -12.32 19.37
CA SER A 299 4.99 -13.54 20.17
C SER A 299 4.03 -13.32 21.32
N GLY A 300 3.66 -14.42 21.98
CA GLY A 300 2.71 -14.40 23.09
C GLY A 300 1.25 -14.28 22.63
N PRO A 301 0.32 -14.09 23.58
CA PRO A 301 -1.10 -14.03 23.30
C PRO A 301 -1.52 -12.70 22.66
N ILE A 302 -2.56 -12.76 21.82
CA ILE A 302 -3.23 -11.58 21.27
C ILE A 302 -4.27 -11.11 22.29
N ALA A 303 -4.19 -9.85 22.70
CA ALA A 303 -5.11 -9.28 23.68
C ALA A 303 -6.55 -9.15 23.14
N ASP A 304 -7.54 -9.49 23.96
CA ASP A 304 -8.96 -9.36 23.60
C ASP A 304 -9.38 -7.91 23.30
N SER A 305 -8.64 -6.90 23.79
CA SER A 305 -8.89 -5.49 23.48
C SER A 305 -8.77 -5.19 21.98
N LEU A 306 -8.12 -6.05 21.19
CA LEU A 306 -8.07 -5.90 19.73
C LEU A 306 -9.49 -5.85 19.11
N GLY A 307 -10.46 -6.53 19.71
CA GLY A 307 -11.86 -6.48 19.29
C GLY A 307 -12.54 -5.12 19.52
N ASP A 308 -11.93 -4.21 20.28
CA ASP A 308 -12.47 -2.86 20.45
C ASP A 308 -12.15 -1.92 19.26
N LEU A 309 -11.36 -2.37 18.28
CA LEU A 309 -11.19 -1.72 16.98
C LEU A 309 -12.45 -1.90 16.11
N ARG A 310 -13.50 -1.12 16.38
CA ARG A 310 -14.83 -1.35 15.80
C ARG A 310 -14.92 -1.12 14.28
N LEU A 311 -14.03 -0.32 13.72
CA LEU A 311 -13.93 -0.04 12.29
C LEU A 311 -13.00 -1.01 11.53
N LEU A 312 -12.43 -2.01 12.21
CA LEU A 312 -11.47 -2.91 11.59
C LEU A 312 -12.09 -3.71 10.43
N GLU A 313 -11.55 -3.50 9.24
CA GLU A 313 -11.91 -4.18 7.98
C GLU A 313 -10.89 -5.25 7.62
N HIS A 314 -9.60 -4.96 7.82
CA HIS A 314 -8.53 -5.85 7.43
C HIS A 314 -7.54 -6.07 8.58
N LEU A 315 -7.48 -7.31 9.07
CA LEU A 315 -6.54 -7.75 10.10
C LEU A 315 -5.61 -8.84 9.55
N ASN A 316 -4.31 -8.56 9.45
CA ASN A 316 -3.33 -9.56 9.05
C ASN A 316 -2.19 -9.68 10.07
N LEU A 317 -2.14 -10.83 10.73
CA LEU A 317 -1.20 -11.23 11.77
C LEU A 317 -0.36 -12.45 11.36
N GLY A 318 -0.49 -12.91 10.11
CA GLY A 318 0.15 -14.15 9.68
C GLY A 318 1.67 -14.11 9.69
N GLN A 319 2.34 -15.26 9.71
CA GLN A 319 3.80 -15.38 9.71
C GLN A 319 4.44 -14.65 10.90
N ASN A 320 4.03 -15.05 12.11
CA ASN A 320 4.54 -14.57 13.39
C ASN A 320 4.70 -15.78 14.35
N TYR A 321 4.94 -15.52 15.64
CA TYR A 321 5.07 -16.54 16.69
C TYR A 321 3.98 -16.38 17.77
N PHE A 322 2.77 -15.95 17.39
CA PHE A 322 1.67 -15.80 18.34
C PHE A 322 1.26 -17.14 18.93
N THR A 323 0.86 -17.13 20.20
CA THR A 323 0.45 -18.31 20.96
C THR A 323 -0.94 -18.10 21.56
N CYS A 324 -1.63 -19.17 21.91
CA CYS A 324 -2.83 -19.09 22.75
C CYS A 324 -2.46 -18.78 24.20
N GLU A 325 -3.39 -18.18 24.95
CA GLU A 325 -3.30 -18.11 26.41
C GLU A 325 -3.31 -19.54 27.00
N PRO A 326 -2.29 -19.95 27.77
CA PRO A 326 -2.15 -21.33 28.25
C PRO A 326 -3.32 -21.80 29.13
N SER A 327 -4.03 -20.87 29.79
CA SER A 327 -5.13 -21.18 30.70
C SER A 327 -6.48 -21.38 30.01
N ILE A 328 -6.64 -20.91 28.77
CA ILE A 328 -7.93 -20.87 28.06
C ILE A 328 -8.02 -22.00 27.02
N LEU A 329 -6.90 -22.32 26.33
CA LEU A 329 -6.82 -23.31 25.24
C LEU A 329 -7.83 -23.10 24.09
N GLU A 330 -8.43 -21.91 24.04
CA GLU A 330 -9.37 -21.42 23.03
C GLU A 330 -8.92 -19.99 22.66
N LEU A 331 -8.97 -19.65 21.38
CA LEU A 331 -8.51 -18.36 20.87
C LEU A 331 -9.48 -17.22 21.22
N SER A 332 -9.44 -16.74 22.46
CA SER A 332 -10.35 -15.72 23.01
C SER A 332 -10.41 -14.43 22.18
N PHE A 333 -9.30 -14.03 21.55
CA PHE A 333 -9.28 -12.84 20.70
C PHE A 333 -10.22 -12.98 19.49
N ILE A 334 -10.47 -14.19 18.98
CA ILE A 334 -11.47 -14.39 17.91
C ILE A 334 -12.87 -14.05 18.44
N SER A 335 -13.18 -14.43 19.69
CA SER A 335 -14.43 -14.03 20.35
C SER A 335 -14.53 -12.51 20.49
N SER A 336 -13.43 -11.83 20.76
CA SER A 336 -13.44 -10.37 20.83
C SER A 336 -13.66 -9.72 19.46
N LEU A 337 -13.14 -10.28 18.37
CA LEU A 337 -13.34 -9.79 17.00
C LEU A 337 -14.80 -9.82 16.52
N THR A 338 -15.70 -10.53 17.21
CA THR A 338 -17.17 -10.44 16.94
C THR A 338 -17.72 -9.02 17.10
N LYS A 339 -16.99 -8.16 17.81
CA LYS A 339 -17.24 -6.73 17.97
C LYS A 339 -16.90 -5.88 16.74
N CYS A 340 -16.01 -6.35 15.86
CA CYS A 340 -15.56 -5.67 14.64
C CYS A 340 -16.57 -5.96 13.52
N LYS A 341 -17.53 -5.06 13.29
CA LYS A 341 -18.67 -5.31 12.40
C LYS A 341 -18.38 -5.12 10.91
N TYR A 342 -17.20 -4.61 10.58
CA TYR A 342 -16.75 -4.38 9.21
C TYR A 342 -15.64 -5.33 8.79
N LEU A 343 -15.24 -6.30 9.63
CA LEU A 343 -14.11 -7.19 9.32
C LEU A 343 -14.39 -8.01 8.06
N GLU A 344 -13.54 -7.88 7.05
CA GLU A 344 -13.60 -8.55 5.74
C GLU A 344 -12.47 -9.57 5.57
N PHE A 345 -11.29 -9.27 6.12
CA PHE A 345 -10.10 -10.10 6.02
C PHE A 345 -9.53 -10.43 7.39
N LEU A 346 -9.33 -11.72 7.66
CA LEU A 346 -8.65 -12.23 8.84
C LEU A 346 -7.50 -13.18 8.44
N GLY A 347 -6.27 -12.69 8.57
CA GLY A 347 -5.05 -13.48 8.37
C GLY A 347 -4.38 -13.79 9.69
N MET A 348 -4.19 -15.09 9.98
CA MET A 348 -3.51 -15.60 11.17
C MET A 348 -2.66 -16.86 10.87
N ASN A 349 -2.47 -17.18 9.59
CA ASN A 349 -1.64 -18.29 9.11
C ASN A 349 -0.19 -18.22 9.62
N ASP A 350 0.52 -19.34 9.65
CA ASP A 350 1.93 -19.43 10.03
C ASP A 350 2.19 -18.81 11.42
N ASN A 351 1.56 -19.39 12.46
CA ASN A 351 1.69 -18.99 13.86
C ASN A 351 1.70 -20.25 14.75
N SER A 352 2.04 -20.13 16.04
CA SER A 352 2.08 -21.26 16.97
C SER A 352 0.97 -21.17 18.01
N PHE A 353 -0.28 -21.08 17.55
CA PHE A 353 -1.40 -20.81 18.45
C PHE A 353 -1.65 -21.93 19.45
N ASN A 354 -1.56 -23.21 19.06
CA ASN A 354 -1.72 -24.35 19.97
C ASN A 354 -3.06 -24.31 20.77
N GLY A 355 -4.10 -23.76 20.14
CA GLY A 355 -5.42 -23.53 20.74
C GLY A 355 -6.54 -23.88 19.78
N SER A 356 -7.75 -23.99 20.33
CA SER A 356 -8.96 -24.31 19.56
C SER A 356 -9.67 -23.05 19.04
N ILE A 357 -10.38 -23.20 17.91
CA ILE A 357 -11.21 -22.13 17.33
C ILE A 357 -12.50 -22.01 18.16
N PRO A 358 -12.87 -20.82 18.67
CA PRO A 358 -14.06 -20.69 19.49
C PRO A 358 -15.35 -20.79 18.69
N LYS A 359 -16.43 -21.21 19.37
CA LYS A 359 -17.78 -21.22 18.79
C LYS A 359 -18.26 -19.83 18.35
N SER A 360 -17.76 -18.79 19.00
CA SER A 360 -18.03 -17.38 18.65
C SER A 360 -17.59 -16.99 17.24
N ILE A 361 -16.78 -17.81 16.55
CA ILE A 361 -16.38 -17.59 15.16
C ILE A 361 -17.58 -17.35 14.24
N GLY A 362 -18.72 -18.01 14.48
CA GLY A 362 -19.94 -17.80 13.69
C GLY A 362 -20.61 -16.43 13.88
N ASN A 363 -20.21 -15.70 14.92
CA ASN A 363 -20.69 -14.34 15.23
C ASN A 363 -19.74 -13.24 14.74
N LEU A 364 -18.71 -13.61 13.95
CA LEU A 364 -17.87 -12.61 13.28
C LEU A 364 -18.72 -11.72 12.35
N SER A 365 -18.10 -10.64 11.90
CA SER A 365 -18.66 -9.71 10.92
C SER A 365 -19.40 -10.43 9.80
N HIS A 366 -20.60 -9.94 9.45
CA HIS A 366 -21.26 -10.42 8.25
C HIS A 366 -20.48 -10.04 6.99
N SER A 367 -19.55 -9.08 7.05
CA SER A 367 -18.67 -8.71 5.95
C SER A 367 -17.49 -9.66 5.75
N ILE A 368 -17.27 -10.66 6.62
CA ILE A 368 -16.07 -11.51 6.51
C ILE A 368 -16.08 -12.31 5.20
N GLU A 369 -15.05 -12.11 4.38
CA GLU A 369 -14.90 -12.77 3.09
C GLU A 369 -13.76 -13.78 3.09
N LYS A 370 -12.69 -13.51 3.85
CA LYS A 370 -11.45 -14.29 3.76
C LYS A 370 -10.89 -14.60 5.14
N ILE A 371 -10.72 -15.88 5.42
CA ILE A 371 -10.05 -16.38 6.63
C ILE A 371 -8.87 -17.26 6.23
N PHE A 372 -7.66 -16.84 6.59
CA PHE A 372 -6.43 -17.57 6.41
C PHE A 372 -5.85 -17.95 7.77
N ALA A 373 -5.90 -19.23 8.13
CA ALA A 373 -5.36 -19.77 9.38
C ALA A 373 -4.60 -21.09 9.14
N SER A 374 -3.86 -21.12 8.03
CA SER A 374 -3.02 -22.27 7.65
C SER A 374 -1.76 -22.35 8.51
N GLU A 375 -1.21 -23.55 8.77
CA GLU A 375 0.08 -23.75 9.45
C GLU A 375 0.13 -23.00 10.79
N SER A 376 -0.96 -23.09 11.56
CA SER A 376 -1.21 -22.27 12.76
C SER A 376 -1.22 -23.08 14.07
N GLU A 377 -0.88 -24.36 14.01
CA GLU A 377 -0.96 -25.31 15.14
C GLU A 377 -2.35 -25.35 15.80
N LEU A 378 -3.43 -25.11 15.03
CA LEU A 378 -4.78 -25.12 15.57
C LEU A 378 -5.23 -26.52 15.96
N MET A 379 -5.89 -26.64 17.11
CA MET A 379 -6.35 -27.90 17.70
C MET A 379 -7.87 -27.97 17.81
N GLY A 380 -8.37 -29.14 18.20
CA GLY A 380 -9.80 -29.39 18.39
C GLY A 380 -10.53 -29.67 17.08
N SER A 381 -11.86 -29.59 17.09
CA SER A 381 -12.67 -29.75 15.88
C SER A 381 -12.96 -28.40 15.21
N ILE A 382 -13.26 -28.44 13.92
CA ILE A 382 -13.79 -27.26 13.21
C ILE A 382 -15.20 -26.99 13.75
N PRO A 383 -15.50 -25.81 14.31
CA PRO A 383 -16.83 -25.53 14.85
C PRO A 383 -17.91 -25.47 13.77
N ASP A 384 -19.10 -26.03 14.05
CA ASP A 384 -20.28 -25.91 13.18
C ASP A 384 -20.66 -24.43 12.89
N TRP A 385 -20.25 -23.53 13.76
CA TRP A 385 -20.56 -22.10 13.68
C TRP A 385 -19.93 -21.38 12.48
N PHE A 386 -18.92 -21.97 11.83
CA PHE A 386 -18.42 -21.45 10.55
C PHE A 386 -19.51 -21.33 9.48
N GLY A 387 -20.53 -22.20 9.50
CA GLY A 387 -21.64 -22.16 8.54
C GLY A 387 -22.51 -20.90 8.60
N TYR A 388 -22.36 -20.06 9.63
CA TYR A 388 -23.06 -18.77 9.73
C TYR A 388 -22.38 -17.64 8.95
N LEU A 389 -21.14 -17.85 8.48
CA LEU A 389 -20.36 -16.85 7.73
C LEU A 389 -20.77 -16.80 6.25
N SER A 390 -22.02 -16.43 5.99
CA SER A 390 -22.66 -16.50 4.66
C SER A 390 -21.96 -15.73 3.53
N ASN A 391 -21.10 -14.75 3.84
CA ASN A 391 -20.31 -13.99 2.88
C ASN A 391 -18.89 -14.53 2.63
N LEU A 392 -18.51 -15.62 3.31
CA LEU A 392 -17.18 -16.19 3.18
C LEU A 392 -16.92 -16.70 1.75
N LEU A 393 -15.85 -16.21 1.14
CA LEU A 393 -15.37 -16.57 -0.19
C LEU A 393 -14.21 -17.56 -0.12
N LEU A 394 -13.34 -17.41 0.87
CA LEU A 394 -12.16 -18.26 1.05
C LEU A 394 -11.96 -18.62 2.52
N LEU A 395 -11.83 -19.92 2.76
CA LEU A 395 -11.43 -20.49 4.05
C LEU A 395 -10.21 -21.40 3.86
N SER A 396 -9.11 -21.07 4.54
CA SER A 396 -7.91 -21.91 4.55
C SER A 396 -7.51 -22.26 5.98
N LEU A 397 -7.59 -23.56 6.29
CA LEU A 397 -7.18 -24.19 7.56
C LEU A 397 -6.11 -25.28 7.32
N TYR A 398 -5.39 -25.20 6.21
CA TYR A 398 -4.35 -26.15 5.81
C TYR A 398 -3.26 -26.32 6.88
N GLY A 399 -2.72 -27.51 7.08
CA GLY A 399 -1.53 -27.70 7.93
C GLY A 399 -1.81 -27.44 9.41
N ASN A 400 -2.89 -27.99 9.96
CA ASN A 400 -3.20 -27.84 11.39
C ASN A 400 -3.40 -29.22 12.06
N HIS A 401 -3.73 -29.22 13.35
CA HIS A 401 -4.04 -30.42 14.13
C HIS A 401 -5.55 -30.59 14.33
N LEU A 402 -6.35 -30.17 13.35
CA LEU A 402 -7.81 -30.20 13.44
C LEU A 402 -8.32 -31.65 13.33
N THR A 403 -9.25 -31.99 14.20
CA THR A 403 -9.84 -33.33 14.36
C THR A 403 -11.35 -33.32 14.11
N GLY A 404 -11.99 -34.48 14.20
CA GLY A 404 -13.43 -34.62 13.95
C GLY A 404 -13.79 -34.56 12.47
N SER A 405 -15.07 -34.43 12.16
CA SER A 405 -15.58 -34.37 10.78
C SER A 405 -15.68 -32.95 10.25
N VAL A 406 -15.65 -32.81 8.92
CA VAL A 406 -16.01 -31.55 8.25
C VAL A 406 -17.46 -31.18 8.60
N PRO A 407 -17.73 -29.98 9.16
CA PRO A 407 -19.07 -29.60 9.61
C PRO A 407 -20.13 -29.61 8.52
N TYR A 408 -21.27 -30.25 8.79
CA TYR A 408 -22.41 -30.25 7.85
C TYR A 408 -22.96 -28.85 7.55
N THR A 409 -22.77 -27.91 8.48
CA THR A 409 -23.20 -26.51 8.34
C THR A 409 -22.46 -25.76 7.23
N PHE A 410 -21.36 -26.27 6.68
CA PHE A 410 -20.67 -25.67 5.53
C PHE A 410 -21.55 -25.58 4.29
N LYS A 411 -22.61 -26.40 4.22
CA LYS A 411 -23.66 -26.29 3.18
C LYS A 411 -24.28 -24.90 3.08
N SER A 412 -24.25 -24.12 4.16
CA SER A 412 -24.81 -22.77 4.20
C SER A 412 -23.89 -21.72 3.55
N LEU A 413 -22.63 -22.06 3.28
CA LEU A 413 -21.62 -21.18 2.71
C LEU A 413 -21.72 -21.10 1.18
N GLN A 414 -22.86 -20.62 0.69
CA GLN A 414 -23.19 -20.62 -0.74
C GLN A 414 -22.29 -19.73 -1.62
N LYS A 415 -21.58 -18.77 -1.01
CA LYS A 415 -20.59 -17.92 -1.70
C LYS A 415 -19.17 -18.46 -1.66
N LEU A 416 -18.90 -19.54 -0.93
CA LEU A 416 -17.55 -20.07 -0.75
C LEU A 416 -17.00 -20.57 -2.09
N GLN A 417 -15.86 -20.03 -2.49
CA GLN A 417 -15.18 -20.35 -3.73
C GLN A 417 -13.99 -21.27 -3.50
N ALA A 418 -13.27 -21.09 -2.39
CA ALA A 418 -12.09 -21.86 -2.06
C ALA A 418 -12.12 -22.35 -0.62
N LEU A 419 -11.99 -23.67 -0.46
CA LEU A 419 -11.89 -24.34 0.82
C LEU A 419 -10.62 -25.20 0.87
N ASN A 420 -9.73 -24.88 1.80
CA ASN A 420 -8.50 -25.64 2.01
C ASN A 420 -8.44 -26.21 3.43
N LEU A 421 -8.56 -27.53 3.53
CA LEU A 421 -8.50 -28.34 4.76
C LEU A 421 -7.39 -29.40 4.69
N GLU A 422 -6.50 -29.30 3.71
CA GLU A 422 -5.43 -30.29 3.50
C GLU A 422 -4.46 -30.35 4.69
N ASN A 423 -3.80 -31.50 4.89
CA ASN A 423 -2.81 -31.72 5.95
C ASN A 423 -3.37 -31.44 7.36
N ASN A 424 -4.33 -32.26 7.78
CA ASN A 424 -4.98 -32.19 9.09
C ASN A 424 -5.26 -33.62 9.63
N LEU A 425 -5.95 -33.72 10.78
CA LEU A 425 -6.37 -34.99 11.39
C LEU A 425 -7.89 -35.22 11.25
N LEU A 426 -8.52 -34.66 10.21
CA LEU A 426 -9.97 -34.77 9.99
C LEU A 426 -10.35 -36.21 9.66
N SER A 427 -11.50 -36.66 10.18
CA SER A 427 -12.00 -38.02 10.06
C SER A 427 -13.51 -38.04 9.74
N GLY A 428 -14.12 -39.21 9.66
CA GLY A 428 -15.54 -39.36 9.31
C GLY A 428 -15.78 -39.48 7.80
N PRO A 429 -17.06 -39.43 7.37
CA PRO A 429 -17.44 -39.64 5.99
C PRO A 429 -17.06 -38.43 5.11
N PRO A 430 -16.85 -38.63 3.80
CA PRO A 430 -16.66 -37.53 2.87
C PRO A 430 -17.88 -36.57 2.88
N PRO A 431 -17.67 -35.25 2.79
CA PRO A 431 -18.73 -34.24 2.97
C PRO A 431 -19.72 -34.21 1.78
N HIS A 432 -20.80 -35.00 1.87
CA HIS A 432 -21.87 -35.03 0.85
C HIS A 432 -22.53 -33.65 0.61
N HIS A 433 -22.49 -32.77 1.60
CA HIS A 433 -23.08 -31.45 1.53
C HIS A 433 -22.32 -30.46 0.63
N PHE A 434 -21.08 -30.77 0.21
CA PHE A 434 -20.37 -29.97 -0.78
C PHE A 434 -21.04 -30.00 -2.16
N CYS A 435 -21.90 -31.00 -2.40
CA CYS A 435 -22.72 -31.06 -3.60
C CYS A 435 -23.73 -29.91 -3.72
N ASP A 436 -24.07 -29.29 -2.59
CA ASP A 436 -25.04 -28.18 -2.53
C ASP A 436 -24.36 -26.80 -2.57
N MET A 437 -23.03 -26.74 -2.71
CA MET A 437 -22.25 -25.50 -2.68
C MET A 437 -21.97 -24.99 -4.09
N SER A 438 -22.89 -24.18 -4.64
CA SER A 438 -22.90 -23.80 -6.05
C SER A 438 -21.73 -22.93 -6.53
N SER A 439 -21.03 -22.26 -5.62
CA SER A 439 -19.91 -21.37 -5.96
C SER A 439 -18.54 -22.03 -5.77
N LEU A 440 -18.51 -23.25 -5.25
CA LEU A 440 -17.29 -23.90 -4.81
C LEU A 440 -16.43 -24.31 -6.02
N TYR A 441 -15.27 -23.68 -6.14
CA TYR A 441 -14.35 -23.83 -7.27
C TYR A 441 -13.09 -24.63 -6.89
N ILE A 442 -12.52 -24.36 -5.70
CA ILE A 442 -11.34 -25.08 -5.17
C ILE A 442 -11.74 -25.78 -3.87
N VAL A 443 -11.48 -27.10 -3.83
CA VAL A 443 -11.53 -27.91 -2.61
C VAL A 443 -10.25 -28.71 -2.48
N THR A 444 -9.53 -28.51 -1.39
CA THR A 444 -8.36 -29.32 -1.03
C THR A 444 -8.58 -29.95 0.34
N MET A 445 -8.64 -31.29 0.39
CA MET A 445 -8.83 -32.08 1.62
C MET A 445 -7.84 -33.25 1.69
N GLY A 446 -6.72 -33.14 0.98
CA GLY A 446 -5.67 -34.15 0.98
C GLY A 446 -5.06 -34.36 2.36
N GLN A 447 -4.30 -35.45 2.53
CA GLN A 447 -3.52 -35.73 3.75
C GLN A 447 -4.34 -35.62 5.06
N ASN A 448 -5.49 -36.29 5.11
CA ASN A 448 -6.36 -36.40 6.28
C ASN A 448 -6.66 -37.88 6.61
N GLN A 449 -7.60 -38.14 7.53
CA GLN A 449 -8.07 -39.48 7.93
C GLN A 449 -9.53 -39.73 7.50
N ILE A 450 -10.02 -39.02 6.47
CA ILE A 450 -11.39 -39.16 5.98
C ILE A 450 -11.56 -40.54 5.35
N SER A 451 -12.67 -41.21 5.64
CA SER A 451 -12.92 -42.56 5.15
C SER A 451 -14.37 -42.77 4.73
N GLY A 452 -14.59 -43.53 3.66
CA GLY A 452 -15.92 -43.78 3.11
C GLY A 452 -15.98 -43.49 1.61
N ALA A 453 -17.21 -43.50 1.09
CA ALA A 453 -17.43 -43.38 -0.35
C ALA A 453 -17.47 -41.91 -0.79
N ILE A 454 -16.75 -41.58 -1.87
CA ILE A 454 -16.83 -40.23 -2.47
C ILE A 454 -18.26 -40.01 -2.98
N PRO A 455 -18.95 -38.93 -2.60
CA PRO A 455 -20.31 -38.66 -3.02
C PRO A 455 -20.39 -38.55 -4.54
N SER A 456 -21.26 -39.34 -5.17
CA SER A 456 -21.46 -39.31 -6.64
C SER A 456 -21.94 -37.94 -7.13
N CYS A 457 -22.64 -37.19 -6.27
CA CYS A 457 -23.12 -35.84 -6.55
C CYS A 457 -21.99 -34.83 -6.77
N LEU A 458 -20.76 -35.09 -6.33
CA LEU A 458 -19.62 -34.20 -6.63
C LEU A 458 -19.37 -34.09 -8.13
N GLY A 459 -19.70 -35.13 -8.91
CA GLY A 459 -19.64 -35.08 -10.37
C GLY A 459 -20.65 -34.13 -11.01
N ASN A 460 -21.66 -33.67 -10.26
CA ASN A 460 -22.67 -32.72 -10.72
C ASN A 460 -22.37 -31.27 -10.28
N VAL A 461 -21.32 -31.03 -9.50
CA VAL A 461 -20.93 -29.68 -9.07
C VAL A 461 -20.15 -29.01 -10.21
N THR A 462 -20.88 -28.36 -11.13
CA THR A 462 -20.29 -27.77 -12.35
C THR A 462 -19.34 -26.61 -12.07
N SER A 463 -19.39 -26.00 -10.88
CA SER A 463 -18.48 -24.94 -10.46
C SER A 463 -17.09 -25.45 -10.09
N LEU A 464 -16.93 -26.75 -9.79
CA LEU A 464 -15.70 -27.30 -9.23
C LEU A 464 -14.62 -27.42 -10.31
N GLY A 465 -13.64 -26.51 -10.28
CA GLY A 465 -12.52 -26.51 -11.23
C GLY A 465 -11.26 -27.23 -10.71
N ASN A 466 -11.09 -27.32 -9.40
CA ASN A 466 -9.92 -27.96 -8.79
C ASN A 466 -10.29 -28.70 -7.50
N ALA A 467 -10.14 -30.02 -7.51
CA ALA A 467 -10.39 -30.87 -6.36
C ALA A 467 -9.14 -31.71 -6.06
N LYS A 468 -8.47 -31.44 -4.92
CA LYS A 468 -7.35 -32.25 -4.43
C LYS A 468 -7.76 -33.06 -3.21
N LEU A 469 -7.84 -34.38 -3.39
CA LEU A 469 -8.22 -35.34 -2.36
C LEU A 469 -7.10 -36.36 -2.05
N GLU A 470 -5.92 -36.19 -2.65
CA GLU A 470 -4.78 -37.12 -2.59
C GLU A 470 -4.14 -37.21 -1.19
N GLY A 471 -3.47 -38.33 -0.89
CA GLY A 471 -2.79 -38.58 0.40
C GLY A 471 -3.47 -39.63 1.29
N SER A 472 -3.28 -39.53 2.62
CA SER A 472 -3.62 -40.56 3.64
C SER A 472 -5.11 -40.86 3.86
N ASN A 473 -6.01 -40.29 3.06
CA ASN A 473 -7.44 -40.55 3.14
C ASN A 473 -7.78 -41.97 2.65
N LYS A 474 -8.82 -42.59 3.21
CA LYS A 474 -9.29 -43.94 2.86
C LYS A 474 -10.60 -43.88 2.07
N PHE A 475 -10.55 -43.28 0.88
CA PHE A 475 -11.72 -43.17 0.00
C PHE A 475 -12.03 -44.49 -0.72
N LYS A 476 -13.33 -44.77 -0.89
CA LYS A 476 -13.84 -45.86 -1.75
C LYS A 476 -14.64 -45.25 -2.91
N PHE A 477 -14.52 -45.83 -4.10
CA PHE A 477 -15.45 -45.55 -5.19
C PHE A 477 -16.67 -46.47 -5.03
N VAL A 478 -17.88 -45.92 -5.12
CA VAL A 478 -19.09 -46.74 -5.23
C VAL A 478 -19.17 -47.17 -6.69
N SER A 479 -18.93 -48.45 -6.98
CA SER A 479 -19.27 -49.05 -8.26
C SER A 479 -20.80 -49.02 -8.41
N LYS A 480 -21.31 -48.46 -9.50
CA LYS A 480 -22.74 -48.58 -9.86
C LYS A 480 -23.14 -50.03 -9.98
#